data_AF-A0A2S4XI91-F1
#
_entry.id   AF-A0A2S4XI91-F1
#
_cell.length_a   1.000
_cell.length_b   1.000
_cell.length_c   1.000
_cell.angle_alpha   90.00
_cell.angle_beta   90.00
_cell.angle_gamma   90.00
#
_symmetry.space_group_name_H-M   'P 1'
#
loop_
_entity.id
_entity.type
_entity.pdbx_description
1 polymer ?
#
loop_
_entity_poly.entity_id
_entity_poly.type
_entity_poly.pdbx_seq_one_letter_code
_entity_poly.pdbx_strand_id
1 'polypeptide(L)' 'MADAVAAAGPQVCDDMTVEVALSVMAAARTGQLLVCDADDRGTGLVTRAQLTAVHEDTATACPDRVRLRDLLDTRVPH' A
#
# COMPACT_ATOMS: atom_id res chain seq x y z
N MET A 1 -1.11 18.63 -15.13
CA MET A 1 -2.56 18.34 -15.01
C MET A 1 -2.68 17.49 -13.77
N ALA A 2 -2.88 18.14 -12.61
CA ALA A 2 -3.00 17.45 -11.33
C ALA A 2 -4.37 16.79 -11.33
N ASP A 3 -4.36 15.46 -11.38
CA ASP A 3 -5.58 14.66 -11.41
C ASP A 3 -6.49 15.06 -10.25
N ALA A 4 -7.78 15.12 -10.52
CA ALA A 4 -8.78 15.47 -9.54
C ALA A 4 -8.71 14.44 -8.41
N VAL A 5 -8.09 14.81 -7.28
CA VAL A 5 -8.11 14.05 -6.04
C VAL A 5 -9.54 14.08 -5.48
N ALA A 6 -10.42 13.35 -6.15
CA ALA A 6 -11.80 13.15 -5.79
C ALA A 6 -11.81 12.12 -4.66
N ALA A 7 -11.77 12.61 -3.42
CA ALA A 7 -12.27 11.94 -2.22
C ALA A 7 -11.64 10.60 -1.76
N ALA A 8 -10.66 10.03 -2.48
CA ALA A 8 -10.12 8.69 -2.21
C ALA A 8 -8.67 8.70 -1.65
N GLY A 9 -8.36 9.54 -0.66
CA GLY A 9 -7.07 9.49 0.06
C GLY A 9 -5.79 9.69 -0.78
N PRO A 10 -4.60 9.60 -0.15
CA PRO A 10 -3.30 9.60 -0.83
C PRO A 10 -3.10 8.34 -1.67
N GLN A 11 -2.44 8.53 -2.82
CA GLN A 11 -2.03 7.47 -3.72
C GLN A 11 -0.57 7.10 -3.45
N VAL A 12 -0.25 5.81 -3.50
CA VAL A 12 1.10 5.26 -3.37
C VAL A 12 1.36 4.27 -4.50
N CYS A 13 2.59 4.22 -5.01
CA CYS A 13 2.95 3.23 -6.01
C CYS A 13 3.09 1.83 -5.39
N ASP A 14 2.75 0.80 -6.14
CA ASP A 14 2.88 -0.62 -5.77
C ASP A 14 4.35 -1.05 -5.50
N ASP A 15 5.32 -0.32 -6.05
CA ASP A 15 6.76 -0.53 -5.78
C ASP A 15 7.14 -0.10 -4.35
N MET A 16 6.33 0.75 -3.72
CA MET A 16 6.61 1.33 -2.41
C MET A 16 6.45 0.27 -1.30
N THR A 17 7.24 0.40 -0.23
CA THR A 17 7.24 -0.61 0.85
C THR A 17 6.11 -0.37 1.85
N VAL A 18 5.72 -1.43 2.56
CA VAL A 18 4.67 -1.37 3.60
C VAL A 18 4.98 -0.31 4.67
N GLU A 19 6.24 -0.20 5.09
CA GLU A 19 6.71 0.81 6.06
C GLU A 19 6.53 2.25 5.56
N VAL A 20 6.85 2.50 4.28
CA VAL A 20 6.68 3.81 3.67
C VAL A 20 5.20 4.12 3.48
N ALA A 21 4.39 3.15 3.06
CA ALA A 21 2.94 3.29 2.97
C ALA A 21 2.31 3.63 4.32
N LEU A 22 2.73 2.96 5.41
CA LEU A 22 2.30 3.29 6.78
C LEU A 22 2.69 4.71 7.18
N SER A 23 3.89 5.15 6.80
CA SER A 23 4.36 6.51 7.06
C SER A 23 3.54 7.56 6.30
N VAL A 24 3.24 7.32 5.02
CA VAL A 24 2.38 8.17 4.18
C VAL A 24 0.96 8.23 4.75
N MET A 25 0.42 7.08 5.16
CA MET A 25 -0.91 6.98 5.78
C MET A 25 -0.98 7.79 7.08
N ALA A 26 0.05 7.70 7.92
CA ALA A 26 0.17 8.49 9.15
C ALA A 26 0.30 9.99 8.85
N ALA A 27 1.11 10.36 7.85
CA ALA A 27 1.28 11.75 7.42
C ALA A 27 -0.03 12.35 6.89
N ALA A 28 -0.81 11.57 6.14
CA ALA A 28 -2.08 11.97 5.58
C ALA A 28 -3.29 11.84 6.53
N ARG A 29 -3.10 11.24 7.72
CA ARG A 29 -4.16 10.98 8.71
C ARG A 29 -5.38 10.26 8.11
N THR A 30 -5.14 9.31 7.20
CA THR A 30 -6.16 8.48 6.55
C THR A 30 -6.08 7.04 7.05
N GLY A 31 -7.17 6.29 6.94
CA GLY A 31 -7.17 4.83 7.17
C GLY A 31 -6.98 4.00 5.90
N GLN A 32 -6.95 4.66 4.74
CA GLN A 32 -6.97 4.04 3.41
C GLN A 32 -6.01 4.76 2.47
N LEU A 33 -5.31 3.98 1.64
CA LEU A 33 -4.47 4.44 0.55
C LEU A 33 -4.91 3.76 -0.74
N LEU A 34 -4.89 4.50 -1.85
CA LEU A 34 -4.96 3.89 -3.17
C LEU A 34 -3.57 3.43 -3.58
N VAL A 35 -3.48 2.21 -4.11
CA VAL A 35 -2.28 1.70 -4.77
C VAL A 35 -2.43 1.92 -6.26
N CYS A 36 -1.49 2.64 -6.85
CA CYS A 36 -1.34 2.76 -8.29
C CYS A 36 -0.23 1.80 -8.74
N ASP A 37 -0.45 1.09 -9.85
CA ASP A 37 0.63 0.34 -10.50
C ASP A 37 1.57 1.27 -11.30
N ALA A 38 2.56 0.68 -11.95
CA ALA A 38 3.48 1.36 -12.85
C ALA A 38 2.79 2.04 -14.06
N ASP A 39 1.55 1.68 -14.37
CA ASP A 39 0.74 2.29 -15.43
C ASP A 39 -0.13 3.45 -14.93
N ASP A 40 0.09 3.92 -13.69
CA ASP A 40 -0.71 4.94 -12.99
C ASP A 40 -2.18 4.54 -12.80
N ARG A 41 -2.48 3.24 -12.95
CA ARG A 41 -3.83 2.72 -12.76
C ARG A 41 -4.00 2.33 -11.30
N GLY A 42 -5.08 2.81 -10.69
CA GLY A 42 -5.46 2.36 -9.35
C GLY A 42 -5.75 0.87 -9.37
N THR A 43 -4.82 0.06 -8.87
CA THR A 43 -4.92 -1.41 -8.85
C THR A 43 -5.59 -1.95 -7.62
N GLY A 44 -5.64 -1.18 -6.54
CA GLY A 44 -6.29 -1.61 -5.32
C GLY A 44 -6.34 -0.54 -4.25
N LEU A 45 -7.16 -0.79 -3.23
CA LEU A 45 -7.29 0.08 -2.06
C LEU A 45 -6.79 -0.72 -0.85
N VAL A 46 -5.75 -0.20 -0.20
CA VAL A 46 -5.14 -0.83 0.97
C VAL A 46 -5.51 -0.08 2.24
N THR A 47 -5.88 -0.82 3.27
CA THR A 47 -6.25 -0.24 4.57
C THR A 47 -5.14 -0.38 5.57
N ARG A 48 -5.16 0.45 6.63
CA ARG A 48 -4.19 0.36 7.73
C ARG A 48 -4.10 -1.04 8.31
N ALA A 49 -5.25 -1.66 8.58
CA ALA A 49 -5.33 -3.01 9.16
C ALA A 49 -4.63 -4.05 8.29
N GLN A 50 -4.80 -3.93 6.98
CA GLN A 50 -4.17 -4.78 5.98
C GLN A 50 -2.65 -4.63 5.95
N LEU A 51 -2.13 -3.40 6.00
CA LEU A 51 -0.69 -3.14 6.05
C LEU A 51 -0.06 -3.63 7.35
N THR A 52 -0.73 -3.40 8.48
CA THR A 52 -0.27 -3.87 9.79
C THR A 52 -0.28 -5.39 9.86
N ALA A 53 -1.32 -6.07 9.37
CA ALA A 53 -1.39 -7.53 9.37
C ALA A 53 -0.18 -8.16 8.66
N VAL A 54 0.22 -7.60 7.51
CA VAL A 54 1.39 -8.14 6.79
C VAL A 54 2.71 -7.70 7.40
N HIS A 55 2.80 -6.49 7.95
CA HIS A 55 3.99 -6.06 8.68
C HIS A 55 4.29 -7.00 9.86
N GLU A 56 3.27 -7.42 10.61
CA GLU A 56 3.40 -8.37 11.72
C GLU A 56 3.78 -9.78 11.24
N ASP A 57 3.20 -10.25 10.13
CA ASP A 57 3.51 -11.56 9.53
C ASP A 57 4.97 -11.63 9.04
N THR A 58 5.42 -10.56 8.38
CA THR A 58 6.74 -10.46 7.78
C THR A 58 7.83 -10.04 8.76
N ALA A 59 7.48 -9.50 9.93
CA ALA A 59 8.43 -9.15 10.99
C ALA A 59 9.20 -10.36 11.55
N THR A 60 8.71 -11.58 11.35
CA THR A 60 9.38 -12.82 11.80
C THR A 60 10.37 -13.37 10.76
N ALA A 61 10.23 -13.01 9.49
CA ALA A 61 11.18 -13.35 8.42
C ALA A 61 12.15 -12.17 8.23
N CYS A 62 13.45 -12.44 8.10
CA CYS A 62 14.49 -11.42 7.93
C CYS A 62 14.07 -10.33 6.91
N PRO A 63 14.19 -9.03 7.23
CA PRO A 63 13.45 -7.96 6.56
C PRO A 63 14.10 -7.59 5.22
N ASP A 64 13.77 -8.35 4.18
CA ASP A 64 13.77 -7.77 2.84
C ASP A 64 12.47 -6.97 2.70
N ARG A 65 12.62 -5.67 2.45
CA ARG A 65 11.53 -4.69 2.53
C ARG A 65 10.37 -5.08 1.62
N VAL A 66 9.29 -5.57 2.22
CA VAL A 66 8.09 -6.04 1.51
C VAL A 66 7.46 -4.89 0.73
N ARG A 67 7.30 -5.08 -0.58
CA ARG A 67 6.65 -4.12 -1.48
C ARG A 67 5.14 -4.33 -1.49
N LEU A 68 4.37 -3.26 -1.73
CA LEU A 68 2.91 -3.33 -1.82
C LEU A 68 2.42 -4.29 -2.90
N ARG A 69 3.15 -4.43 -4.03
CA ARG A 69 2.83 -5.40 -5.08
C ARG A 69 2.85 -6.85 -4.61
N ASP A 70 3.77 -7.19 -3.71
CA ASP A 70 3.90 -8.55 -3.17
C ASP A 70 2.69 -8.86 -2.28
N LEU A 71 2.17 -7.86 -1.56
CA LEU A 71 0.93 -7.97 -0.80
C LEU A 71 -0.31 -8.16 -1.67
N LEU A 72 -0.35 -7.49 -2.81
CA LEU A 72 -1.47 -7.60 -3.74
C LEU A 72 -1.44 -8.95 -4.47
N ASP A 73 -0.25 -9.47 -4.78
CA ASP A 73 -0.03 -10.77 -5.41
C ASP A 73 -0.34 -11.94 -4.46
N THR A 74 0.10 -11.87 -3.19
CA THR A 74 -0.18 -12.89 -2.16
C THR A 74 -1.66 -13.03 -1.79
N ARG A 75 -2.48 -12.00 -2.06
CA ARG A 75 -3.93 -12.02 -1.82
C ARG A 75 -4.73 -12.72 -2.91
N VAL A 76 -4.10 -13.08 -4.03
CA VAL A 76 -4.74 -13.84 -5.09
C VAL A 76 -4.41 -15.32 -4.85
N PRO A 77 -5.36 -16.14 -4.34
CA PRO A 77 -5.14 -17.59 -4.36
C PRO A 77 -5.14 -18.04 -5.83
N HIS A 78 -4.05 -18.68 -6.25
CA HIS A 78 -3.93 -19.36 -7.54
C HIS A 78 -4.84 -20.59 -7.62
#